data_AF-A0A9C7SID9-F1
#
_entry.id   AF-A0A9C7SID9-F1
#
_cell.length_a   1.000
_cell.length_b   1.000
_cell.length_c   1.000
_cell.angle_alpha   90.00
_cell.angle_beta   90.00
_cell.angle_gamma   90.00
#
_symmetry.space_group_name_H-M   'P 1'
#
loop_
_entity.id
_entity.type
_entity.pdbx_description
1 polymer ?
#
loop_
_entity_poly.entity_id
_entity_poly.type
_entity_poly.pdbx_seq_one_letter_code
_entity_poly.pdbx_strand_id
1 'polypeptide(L)'
;MLWWLTSIALILTLAYLCSPARIWVPVLALWILFLSFFGALSTPAALLNLLLLGIIASPLFLHDLRRSLISDKLLALFRKLLPEMSETERIALEAGTVWWDVELFSGKPNWERLQSAPPARLNADEQAFIDGPVEELCELINDWEITEKEKDLPAEVWAYLRKQRFFGMIIPKQYGGLEFTAYGHSCVIAKISSRSITAAVTTMVPNSLGPAELLLQYGTDEQKDYYLPRLAVGDEIPCFALTA
;
A
#
# COMPACT_ATOMS: atom_id res chain seq x y z
N MET A 1 22.43 19.67 44.25
CA MET A 1 22.76 19.80 42.82
C MET A 1 22.62 18.47 42.05
N LEU A 2 22.63 17.30 42.68
CA LEU A 2 22.53 16.02 41.94
C LEU A 2 21.10 15.71 41.43
N TRP A 3 20.07 16.25 42.10
CA TRP A 3 18.65 15.92 41.86
C TRP A 3 18.11 16.33 40.48
N TRP A 4 18.63 17.40 39.87
CA TRP A 4 18.19 17.84 38.55
C TRP A 4 18.73 16.94 37.44
N LEU A 5 19.97 16.46 37.56
CA LEU A 5 20.57 15.48 36.64
C LEU A 5 19.79 14.16 36.67
N THR A 6 19.44 13.67 37.86
CA THR A 6 18.64 12.44 38.00
C THR A 6 17.22 12.60 37.46
N SER A 7 16.63 13.80 37.58
CA SER A 7 15.31 14.10 37.02
C SER A 7 15.32 14.08 35.49
N ILE A 8 16.35 14.68 34.88
CA ILE A 8 16.55 14.65 33.42
C ILE A 8 16.81 13.23 32.95
N ALA A 9 17.68 12.47 33.63
CA ALA A 9 17.96 11.09 33.27
C ALA A 9 16.71 10.20 33.34
N LEU A 10 15.85 10.38 34.35
CA LEU A 10 14.58 9.69 34.47
C LEU A 10 13.65 9.97 33.28
N ILE A 11 13.48 11.25 32.93
CA ILE A 11 12.66 11.67 31.79
C ILE A 11 13.21 11.09 30.48
N LEU A 12 14.53 11.20 30.25
CA LEU A 12 15.18 10.66 29.06
C LEU A 12 15.04 9.14 28.98
N THR A 13 15.13 8.43 30.11
CA THR A 13 14.95 6.98 30.15
C THR A 13 13.52 6.58 29.80
N LEU A 14 12.52 7.26 30.38
CA LEU A 14 11.10 7.00 30.06
C LEU A 14 10.79 7.30 28.59
N ALA A 15 11.43 8.34 28.02
CA ALA A 15 11.31 8.69 26.61
C ALA A 15 11.98 7.65 25.70
N TYR A 16 13.20 7.23 26.04
CA TYR A 16 13.94 6.21 25.30
C TYR A 16 13.20 4.87 25.25
N LEU A 17 12.53 4.50 26.34
CA LEU A 17 11.72 3.29 26.43
C LEU A 17 10.32 3.43 25.82
N CYS A 18 9.99 4.57 25.21
CA CYS A 18 8.67 4.88 24.64
C CYS A 18 7.50 4.52 25.58
N SER A 19 7.68 4.78 26.88
CA SER A 19 6.73 4.33 27.89
C SER A 19 5.35 5.01 27.70
N PRO A 20 4.23 4.29 27.87
CA PRO A 20 2.89 4.88 27.77
C PRO A 20 2.58 5.82 28.95
N ALA A 21 1.65 6.76 28.76
CA ALA A 21 1.28 7.76 29.78
C ALA A 21 0.93 7.15 31.16
N ARG A 22 0.32 5.96 31.18
CA ARG A 22 0.02 5.18 32.40
C ARG A 22 1.24 4.83 33.26
N ILE A 23 2.45 4.84 32.68
CA ILE A 23 3.72 4.62 33.38
C ILE A 23 4.36 5.97 33.73
N TRP A 24 4.35 6.93 32.80
CA TRP A 24 4.92 8.26 33.03
C TRP A 24 4.34 8.97 34.25
N VAL A 25 3.02 9.02 34.36
CA VAL A 25 2.35 9.79 35.41
C VAL A 25 2.63 9.28 36.83
N PRO A 26 2.50 7.98 37.15
CA PRO A 26 2.85 7.49 38.49
C PRO A 26 4.35 7.62 38.78
N VAL A 27 5.23 7.38 37.79
CA VAL A 27 6.68 7.50 38.00
C VAL A 27 7.09 8.94 38.32
N LEU A 28 6.56 9.92 37.59
CA LEU A 28 6.81 11.34 37.86
C LEU A 28 6.20 11.78 39.20
N ALA A 29 5.00 11.31 39.54
CA ALA A 29 4.37 11.62 40.83
C ALA A 29 5.20 11.07 42.01
N LEU A 30 5.65 9.82 41.92
CA LEU A 30 6.53 9.19 42.91
C LEU A 30 7.88 9.91 43.01
N TRP A 31 8.43 10.36 41.89
CA TRP A 31 9.66 11.14 41.86
C TRP A 31 9.51 12.51 42.55
N ILE A 32 8.39 13.21 42.35
CA ILE A 32 8.10 14.49 43.04
C ILE A 32 7.96 14.27 44.55
N LEU A 33 7.28 13.21 44.97
CA LEU A 33 7.15 12.84 46.39
C LEU A 33 8.51 12.49 47.00
N PHE A 34 9.34 11.76 46.27
CA PHE A 34 10.71 11.42 46.68
C PHE A 34 11.56 12.68 46.88
N LEU A 35 11.55 13.62 45.93
CA LEU A 35 12.27 14.89 46.07
C LEU A 35 11.77 15.73 47.25
N SER A 36 10.47 15.68 47.56
CA SER A 36 9.91 16.36 48.73
C SER A 36 10.34 15.72 50.05
N PHE A 37 10.34 14.39 50.12
CA PHE A 37 10.74 13.64 51.32
C PHE A 37 12.21 13.88 51.70
N PHE A 38 13.11 13.98 50.71
CA PHE A 38 14.53 14.27 50.94
C PHE A 38 14.85 15.78 51.06
N GLY A 39 13.82 16.63 51.16
CA GLY A 39 13.99 18.07 51.37
C GLY A 39 14.55 18.83 50.16
N ALA A 40 14.66 18.19 48.99
CA ALA A 40 15.07 18.84 47.75
C ALA A 40 13.96 19.74 47.17
N LEU A 41 12.70 19.47 47.54
CA LEU A 41 11.53 20.25 47.16
C LEU A 41 10.69 20.58 48.39
N SER A 42 10.29 21.83 48.56
CA SER A 42 9.41 22.22 49.67
C SER A 42 8.02 21.58 49.51
N THR A 43 7.33 21.34 50.62
CA THR A 43 6.00 20.72 50.60
C THR A 43 4.98 21.50 49.77
N PRO A 44 4.94 22.86 49.76
CA PRO A 44 4.04 23.59 48.87
C PRO A 44 4.43 23.43 47.39
N ALA A 45 5.74 23.39 47.09
CA ALA A 45 6.21 23.20 45.73
C ALA A 45 5.90 21.78 45.22
N ALA A 46 5.99 20.76 46.07
CA ALA A 46 5.62 19.39 45.71
C ALA A 46 4.13 19.26 45.38
N LEU A 47 3.26 19.86 46.20
CA LEU A 47 1.81 19.89 45.96
C LEU A 47 1.46 20.61 44.65
N LEU A 48 2.11 21.75 44.38
CA LEU A 48 1.92 22.48 43.13
C LEU A 48 2.33 21.64 41.91
N ASN A 49 3.48 20.97 41.96
CA ASN A 49 3.96 20.13 40.85
C ASN A 49 3.06 18.90 40.62
N LEU A 50 2.55 18.27 41.67
CA LEU A 50 1.58 17.18 41.55
C LEU A 50 0.26 17.64 40.94
N LEU A 51 -0.21 18.83 41.32
CA LEU A 51 -1.42 19.42 40.76
C LEU A 51 -1.24 19.74 39.27
N LEU A 52 -0.11 20.33 38.88
CA LEU A 52 0.22 20.58 37.48
C LEU A 52 0.31 19.29 36.67
N LEU A 53 0.98 18.26 37.21
CA LEU A 53 1.05 16.95 36.58
C LEU A 53 -0.34 16.35 36.37
N GLY A 54 -1.22 16.45 37.37
CA GLY A 54 -2.62 16.00 37.26
C GLY A 54 -3.40 16.75 36.19
N ILE A 55 -3.27 18.08 36.12
CA ILE A 55 -3.92 18.90 35.09
C ILE A 55 -3.41 18.52 33.69
N ILE A 56 -2.10 18.38 33.50
CA ILE A 56 -1.50 18.01 32.21
C ILE A 56 -1.85 16.58 31.80
N ALA A 57 -1.93 15.67 32.77
CA ALA A 57 -2.29 14.28 32.54
C ALA A 57 -3.79 14.09 32.27
N SER A 58 -4.64 14.99 32.77
CA SER A 58 -6.10 14.84 32.67
C SER A 58 -6.61 14.66 31.22
N PRO A 59 -6.15 15.41 30.19
CA PRO A 59 -6.57 15.20 28.82
C PRO A 59 -5.93 13.97 28.19
N LEU A 60 -4.94 13.33 28.83
CA LEU A 60 -4.33 12.10 28.30
C LEU A 60 -5.13 10.85 28.71
N PHE A 61 -5.74 10.87 29.89
CA PHE A 61 -6.53 9.75 30.43
C PHE A 61 -8.03 9.90 30.24
N LEU A 62 -8.56 11.12 30.17
CA LEU A 62 -9.98 11.38 29.95
C LEU A 62 -10.26 11.53 28.46
N HIS A 63 -10.93 10.53 27.88
CA HIS A 63 -11.21 10.45 26.45
C HIS A 63 -11.86 11.72 25.89
N ASP A 64 -12.89 12.25 26.54
CA ASP A 64 -13.66 13.39 26.03
C ASP A 64 -12.88 14.70 26.12
N LEU A 65 -12.04 14.84 27.14
CA LEU A 65 -11.16 15.99 27.31
C LEU A 65 -10.03 15.95 26.27
N ARG A 66 -9.46 14.76 26.01
CA ARG A 66 -8.48 14.57 24.93
C ARG A 66 -9.05 14.97 23.60
N ARG A 67 -10.26 14.50 23.30
CA ARG A 67 -10.92 14.70 22.02
C ARG A 67 -11.17 16.19 21.77
N SER A 68 -11.79 16.88 22.72
CA SER A 68 -12.15 18.30 22.58
C SER A 68 -10.95 19.26 22.60
N LEU A 69 -9.94 19.00 23.43
CA LEU A 69 -8.79 19.91 23.58
C LEU A 69 -7.65 19.64 22.62
N ILE A 70 -7.42 18.38 22.25
CA ILE A 70 -6.24 17.94 21.50
C ILE A 70 -6.64 17.35 20.14
N SER A 71 -7.37 16.23 20.12
CA SER A 71 -7.57 15.45 18.89
C SER A 71 -8.36 16.19 17.82
N ASP A 72 -9.50 16.80 18.17
CA ASP A 72 -10.37 17.48 17.20
C ASP A 72 -9.68 18.72 16.59
N LYS A 73 -8.90 19.46 17.41
CA LYS A 73 -8.15 20.63 16.96
C LYS A 73 -6.99 20.23 16.03
N LEU A 74 -6.24 19.19 16.40
CA LEU A 74 -5.20 18.64 15.54
C LEU A 74 -5.79 18.12 14.23
N LEU A 75 -6.90 17.39 14.29
CA LEU A 75 -7.58 16.89 13.09
C LEU A 75 -8.04 18.04 12.18
N ALA A 76 -8.57 19.12 12.73
CA ALA A 76 -8.96 20.30 11.97
C ALA A 76 -7.75 20.98 11.30
N LEU A 77 -6.58 21.00 11.94
CA LEU A 77 -5.33 21.47 11.33
C LEU A 77 -4.89 20.54 10.18
N PHE A 78 -4.86 19.23 10.42
CA PHE A 78 -4.46 18.24 9.42
C PHE A 78 -5.36 18.26 8.19
N ARG A 79 -6.68 18.42 8.37
CA ARG A 79 -7.63 18.54 7.26
C ARG A 79 -7.34 19.72 6.33
N LYS A 80 -6.72 20.79 6.81
CA LYS A 80 -6.32 21.94 5.97
C LYS A 80 -5.06 21.68 5.16
N LEU A 81 -4.22 20.73 5.58
CA LEU A 81 -2.96 20.38 4.93
C LEU A 81 -3.16 19.27 3.89
N LEU A 82 -4.20 18.46 4.04
CA LEU A 82 -4.54 17.41 3.08
C LEU A 82 -5.20 18.04 1.85
N PRO A 83 -4.75 17.70 0.63
CA PRO A 83 -5.41 18.17 -0.60
C PRO A 83 -6.86 17.67 -0.65
N GLU A 84 -7.76 18.51 -1.16
CA GLU A 84 -9.12 18.07 -1.46
C GLU A 84 -9.08 17.09 -2.63
N MET A 85 -9.51 15.86 -2.37
CA MET A 85 -9.56 14.79 -3.37
C MET A 85 -10.78 14.98 -4.27
N SER A 86 -10.54 14.99 -5.58
CA SER A 86 -11.61 15.08 -6.58
C SER A 86 -12.54 13.85 -6.51
N GLU A 87 -13.76 13.98 -7.01
CA GLU A 87 -14.74 12.87 -7.02
C GLU A 87 -14.20 11.64 -7.76
N THR A 88 -13.54 11.84 -8.90
CA THR A 88 -12.95 10.77 -9.70
C THR A 88 -11.79 10.08 -8.98
N GLU A 89 -10.93 10.85 -8.32
CA GLU A 89 -9.79 10.33 -7.57
C GLU A 89 -10.24 9.54 -6.33
N ARG A 90 -11.35 9.99 -5.71
CA ARG A 90 -12.00 9.24 -4.62
C ARG A 90 -12.57 7.92 -5.11
N ILE A 91 -13.30 7.91 -6.22
CA ILE A 91 -13.84 6.68 -6.80
C ILE A 91 -12.70 5.71 -7.13
N ALA A 92 -11.57 6.19 -7.67
CA ALA A 92 -10.42 5.36 -7.96
C ALA A 92 -9.76 4.77 -6.71
N LEU A 93 -9.65 5.55 -5.63
CA LEU A 93 -9.10 5.08 -4.34
C LEU A 93 -10.05 4.12 -3.61
N GLU A 94 -11.36 4.38 -3.66
CA GLU A 94 -12.40 3.53 -3.05
C GLU A 94 -12.64 2.23 -3.84
N ALA A 95 -12.37 2.23 -5.15
CA ALA A 95 -12.35 1.03 -5.98
C ALA A 95 -11.16 0.10 -5.65
N GLY A 96 -10.14 0.60 -4.95
CA GLY A 96 -9.00 -0.19 -4.49
C GLY A 96 -9.37 -1.10 -3.32
N THR A 97 -8.53 -2.12 -3.09
CA THR A 97 -8.61 -2.92 -1.86
C THR A 97 -7.59 -2.43 -0.85
N VAL A 98 -7.94 -2.53 0.42
CA VAL A 98 -7.01 -2.26 1.53
C VAL A 98 -6.37 -3.57 1.98
N TRP A 99 -5.05 -3.58 2.14
CA TRP A 99 -4.34 -4.75 2.62
C TRP A 99 -3.80 -4.51 4.03
N TRP A 100 -2.69 -5.16 4.37
CA TRP A 100 -2.08 -5.05 5.69
C TRP A 100 -1.51 -3.65 5.98
N ASP A 101 -1.25 -2.86 4.95
CA ASP A 101 -0.79 -1.47 5.02
C ASP A 101 -1.72 -0.57 5.84
N VAL A 102 -3.05 -0.79 5.81
CA VAL A 102 -3.98 -0.06 6.68
C VAL A 102 -3.69 -0.28 8.15
N GLU A 103 -3.28 -1.47 8.56
CA GLU A 103 -2.97 -1.74 9.95
C GLU A 103 -1.71 -0.99 10.39
N LEU A 104 -0.73 -0.88 9.49
CA LEU A 104 0.47 -0.08 9.70
C LEU A 104 0.10 1.41 9.89
N PHE A 105 -0.71 1.98 8.99
CA PHE A 105 -1.14 3.38 9.08
C PHE A 105 -2.11 3.65 10.24
N SER A 106 -2.83 2.63 10.73
CA SER A 106 -3.66 2.74 11.93
C SER A 106 -2.87 2.84 13.24
N GLY A 107 -1.54 2.63 13.19
CA GLY A 107 -0.66 2.63 14.36
C GLY A 107 -0.79 1.39 15.25
N LYS A 108 -1.49 0.35 14.79
CA LYS A 108 -1.65 -0.94 15.48
C LYS A 108 -1.49 -2.12 14.51
N PRO A 109 -0.29 -2.30 13.91
CA PRO A 109 -0.04 -3.38 12.96
C PRO A 109 -0.16 -4.77 13.62
N ASN A 110 -0.90 -5.70 13.01
CA ASN A 110 -0.87 -7.11 13.37
C ASN A 110 0.23 -7.82 12.57
N TRP A 111 1.41 -7.95 13.16
CA TRP A 111 2.57 -8.58 12.52
C TRP A 111 2.37 -10.06 12.23
N GLU A 112 1.55 -10.77 13.02
CA GLU A 112 1.27 -12.19 12.78
C GLU A 112 0.48 -12.37 11.48
N ARG A 113 -0.46 -11.46 11.17
CA ARG A 113 -1.20 -11.47 9.91
C ARG A 113 -0.26 -11.30 8.71
N LEU A 114 0.73 -10.41 8.80
CA LEU A 114 1.71 -10.22 7.73
C LEU A 114 2.62 -11.45 7.57
N GLN A 115 3.15 -11.97 8.67
CA GLN A 115 4.10 -13.08 8.65
C GLN A 115 3.44 -14.42 8.27
N SER A 116 2.14 -14.57 8.55
CA SER A 116 1.37 -15.76 8.18
C SER A 116 0.83 -15.71 6.75
N ALA A 117 0.95 -14.58 6.05
CA ALA A 117 0.55 -14.49 4.66
C ALA A 117 1.36 -15.48 3.82
N PRO A 118 0.71 -16.38 3.06
CA PRO A 118 1.43 -17.37 2.27
C PRO A 118 2.28 -16.67 1.20
N PRO A 119 3.49 -17.17 0.90
CA PRO A 119 4.25 -16.65 -0.23
C PRO A 119 3.44 -16.87 -1.51
N ALA A 120 3.41 -15.85 -2.37
CA ALA A 120 2.84 -16.01 -3.70
C ALA A 120 3.64 -17.07 -4.49
N ARG A 121 2.94 -17.96 -5.18
CA ARG A 121 3.53 -19.05 -5.95
C ARG A 121 2.83 -19.14 -7.29
N LEU A 122 3.61 -19.51 -8.31
CA LEU A 122 3.07 -19.82 -9.63
C LEU A 122 2.34 -21.15 -9.57
N ASN A 123 1.18 -21.21 -10.22
CA ASN A 123 0.54 -22.49 -10.52
C ASN A 123 1.24 -23.17 -11.72
N ALA A 124 0.86 -24.42 -11.99
CA ALA A 124 1.51 -25.20 -13.05
C ALA A 124 1.32 -24.60 -14.44
N ASP A 125 0.14 -24.04 -14.75
CA ASP A 125 -0.15 -23.41 -16.04
C ASP A 125 0.68 -22.13 -16.23
N GLU A 126 0.80 -21.31 -15.19
CA GLU A 126 1.60 -20.07 -15.19
C GLU A 126 3.10 -20.36 -15.34
N GLN A 127 3.61 -21.36 -14.61
CA GLN A 127 5.01 -21.77 -14.72
C GLN A 127 5.30 -22.30 -16.13
N ALA A 128 4.42 -23.15 -16.68
CA ALA A 128 4.55 -23.65 -18.05
C ALA A 128 4.50 -22.52 -19.08
N PHE A 129 3.68 -21.49 -18.86
CA PHE A 129 3.61 -20.32 -19.72
C PHE A 129 4.91 -19.52 -19.70
N ILE A 130 5.50 -19.32 -18.51
CA ILE A 130 6.77 -18.63 -18.34
C ILE A 130 7.93 -19.41 -18.98
N ASP A 131 7.94 -20.73 -18.83
CA ASP A 131 9.03 -21.59 -19.30
C ASP A 131 8.96 -21.90 -20.81
N GLY A 132 7.78 -21.74 -21.42
CA GLY A 132 7.58 -21.92 -22.86
C GLY A 132 7.27 -20.59 -23.55
N PRO A 133 5.98 -20.21 -23.67
CA PRO A 133 5.55 -19.02 -24.41
C PRO A 133 6.34 -17.74 -24.13
N VAL A 134 6.66 -17.44 -22.88
CA VAL A 134 7.43 -16.23 -22.52
C VAL A 134 8.89 -16.34 -22.93
N GLU A 135 9.50 -17.52 -22.83
CA GLU A 135 10.89 -17.71 -23.30
C GLU A 135 10.98 -17.50 -24.81
N GLU A 136 10.08 -18.11 -25.59
CA GLU A 136 10.02 -17.94 -27.05
C GLU A 136 9.74 -16.47 -27.43
N LEU A 137 8.87 -15.76 -26.71
CA LEU A 137 8.70 -14.31 -26.88
C LEU A 137 10.01 -13.55 -26.63
N CYS A 138 10.73 -13.89 -25.56
CA CYS A 138 12.00 -13.26 -25.21
C CYS A 138 13.09 -13.48 -26.27
N GLU A 139 13.06 -14.62 -26.98
CA GLU A 139 13.95 -14.91 -28.11
C GLU A 139 13.58 -14.11 -29.37
N LEU A 140 12.29 -13.91 -29.62
CA LEU A 140 11.77 -13.12 -30.75
C LEU A 140 12.01 -11.61 -30.58
N ILE A 141 12.15 -11.12 -29.34
CA ILE A 141 12.30 -9.69 -29.08
C ILE A 141 13.71 -9.21 -29.42
N ASN A 142 13.77 -8.21 -30.30
CA ASN A 142 14.94 -7.36 -30.52
C ASN A 142 14.61 -5.92 -30.15
N ASP A 143 15.07 -5.46 -28.99
CA ASP A 143 14.72 -4.14 -28.46
C ASP A 143 15.24 -2.99 -29.33
N TRP A 144 16.41 -3.14 -29.97
CA TRP A 144 16.93 -2.12 -30.89
C TRP A 144 16.06 -1.96 -32.14
N GLU A 145 15.55 -3.07 -32.66
CA GLU A 145 14.64 -3.03 -33.81
C GLU A 145 13.31 -2.36 -33.46
N ILE A 146 12.74 -2.73 -32.31
CA ILE A 146 11.52 -2.11 -31.77
C ILE A 146 11.72 -0.61 -31.55
N THR A 147 12.77 -0.24 -30.82
CA THR A 147 12.91 1.12 -30.28
C THR A 147 13.59 2.07 -31.24
N GLU A 148 14.46 1.64 -32.16
CA GLU A 148 15.22 2.53 -33.05
C GLU A 148 14.85 2.44 -34.51
N LYS A 149 14.39 1.28 -35.00
CA LYS A 149 14.04 1.11 -36.42
C LYS A 149 12.54 1.27 -36.65
N GLU A 150 11.76 0.34 -36.11
CA GLU A 150 10.32 0.23 -36.41
C GLU A 150 9.48 1.23 -35.61
N LYS A 151 9.95 1.62 -34.41
CA LYS A 151 9.18 2.41 -33.44
C LYS A 151 7.82 1.77 -33.12
N ASP A 152 7.74 0.45 -33.25
CA ASP A 152 6.61 -0.43 -32.99
C ASP A 152 7.16 -1.86 -32.76
N LEU A 153 6.33 -2.78 -32.26
CA LEU A 153 6.67 -4.19 -32.23
C LEU A 153 6.65 -4.77 -33.66
N PRO A 154 7.64 -5.60 -34.04
CA PRO A 154 7.60 -6.33 -35.30
C PRO A 154 6.30 -7.14 -35.47
N ALA A 155 5.83 -7.28 -36.70
CA ALA A 155 4.58 -7.98 -37.00
C ALA A 155 4.56 -9.43 -36.47
N GLU A 156 5.71 -10.11 -36.45
CA GLU A 156 5.85 -11.44 -35.87
C GLU A 156 5.65 -11.46 -34.36
N VAL A 157 6.15 -10.46 -33.65
CA VAL A 157 5.96 -10.29 -32.19
C VAL A 157 4.48 -10.02 -31.90
N TRP A 158 3.85 -9.12 -32.65
CA TRP A 158 2.40 -8.87 -32.54
C TRP A 158 1.56 -10.13 -32.80
N ALA A 159 1.90 -10.90 -33.83
CA ALA A 159 1.20 -12.15 -34.14
C ALA A 159 1.39 -13.20 -33.05
N TYR A 160 2.60 -13.30 -32.50
CA TYR A 160 2.93 -14.22 -31.43
C TYR A 160 2.19 -13.89 -30.13
N LEU A 161 2.20 -12.62 -29.72
CA LEU A 161 1.48 -12.13 -28.53
C LEU A 161 -0.01 -12.48 -28.59
N ARG A 162 -0.66 -12.27 -29.74
CA ARG A 162 -2.08 -12.63 -29.95
C ARG A 162 -2.29 -14.14 -29.92
N LYS A 163 -1.49 -14.89 -30.67
CA LYS A 163 -1.58 -16.36 -30.77
C LYS A 163 -1.49 -17.04 -29.38
N GLN A 164 -0.57 -16.58 -28.54
CA GLN A 164 -0.36 -17.12 -27.20
C GLN A 164 -1.18 -16.42 -26.10
N ARG A 165 -2.08 -15.50 -26.47
CA ARG A 165 -3.01 -14.81 -25.57
C ARG A 165 -2.33 -13.99 -24.47
N PHE A 166 -1.20 -13.37 -24.80
CA PHE A 166 -0.51 -12.45 -23.88
C PHE A 166 -1.38 -11.26 -23.47
N PHE A 167 -2.39 -10.87 -24.27
CA PHE A 167 -3.32 -9.79 -23.93
C PHE A 167 -4.54 -10.23 -23.09
N GLY A 168 -4.69 -11.53 -22.85
CA GLY A 168 -5.83 -12.14 -22.15
C GLY A 168 -5.43 -12.94 -20.91
N MET A 169 -4.30 -12.61 -20.28
CA MET A 169 -3.80 -13.34 -19.11
C MET A 169 -4.78 -13.30 -17.94
N ILE A 170 -5.38 -12.14 -17.64
CA ILE A 170 -6.34 -12.00 -16.52
C ILE A 170 -7.76 -12.41 -16.88
N ILE A 171 -8.07 -12.58 -18.17
CA ILE A 171 -9.43 -12.86 -18.62
C ILE A 171 -9.77 -14.31 -18.24
N PRO A 172 -10.96 -14.58 -17.66
CA PRO A 172 -11.39 -15.94 -17.30
C PRO A 172 -11.36 -16.90 -18.48
N LYS A 173 -11.09 -18.19 -18.20
CA LYS A 173 -11.03 -19.24 -19.23
C LYS A 173 -12.35 -19.41 -19.99
N GLN A 174 -13.49 -19.14 -19.35
CA GLN A 174 -14.81 -19.16 -19.99
C GLN A 174 -14.96 -18.13 -21.14
N TYR A 175 -14.19 -17.05 -21.10
CA TYR A 175 -14.11 -16.05 -22.16
C TYR A 175 -12.89 -16.28 -23.07
N GLY A 176 -12.23 -17.43 -22.97
CA GLY A 176 -11.07 -17.76 -23.80
C GLY A 176 -9.74 -17.14 -23.34
N GLY A 177 -9.67 -16.53 -22.16
CA GLY A 177 -8.42 -16.06 -21.57
C GLY A 177 -7.62 -17.17 -20.88
N LEU A 178 -6.61 -16.77 -20.10
CA LEU A 178 -5.73 -17.70 -19.37
C LEU A 178 -6.03 -17.80 -17.88
N GLU A 179 -6.74 -16.82 -17.30
CA GLU A 179 -7.12 -16.77 -15.88
C GLU A 179 -5.92 -16.87 -14.92
N PHE A 180 -4.86 -16.14 -15.22
CA PHE A 180 -3.68 -16.04 -14.38
C PHE A 180 -3.92 -15.18 -13.15
N THR A 181 -3.23 -15.54 -12.08
CA THR A 181 -3.17 -14.74 -10.86
C THR A 181 -2.38 -13.45 -11.08
N ALA A 182 -2.58 -12.46 -10.21
CA ALA A 182 -1.77 -11.24 -10.21
C ALA A 182 -0.26 -11.52 -10.09
N TYR A 183 0.12 -12.58 -9.37
CA TYR A 183 1.52 -13.00 -9.26
C TYR A 183 2.04 -13.61 -10.57
N GLY A 184 1.28 -14.50 -11.20
CA GLY A 184 1.60 -15.06 -12.52
C GLY A 184 1.78 -13.97 -13.57
N HIS A 185 0.82 -13.05 -13.66
CA HIS A 185 0.91 -11.87 -14.53
C HIS A 185 2.19 -11.05 -14.24
N SER A 186 2.47 -10.73 -12.97
CA SER A 186 3.66 -9.97 -12.59
C SER A 186 4.97 -10.66 -13.00
N CYS A 187 5.08 -11.98 -12.81
CA CYS A 187 6.26 -12.75 -13.21
C CYS A 187 6.46 -12.76 -14.73
N VAL A 188 5.38 -12.89 -15.52
CA VAL A 188 5.44 -12.79 -16.99
C VAL A 188 5.99 -11.43 -17.42
N ILE A 189 5.41 -10.33 -16.91
CA ILE A 189 5.83 -8.97 -17.27
C ILE A 189 7.27 -8.69 -16.83
N ALA A 190 7.67 -9.16 -15.64
CA ALA A 190 9.03 -9.00 -15.15
C ALA A 190 10.06 -9.68 -16.07
N LYS A 191 9.75 -10.86 -16.58
CA LYS A 191 10.61 -11.58 -17.52
C LYS A 191 10.68 -10.87 -18.89
N ILE A 192 9.56 -10.44 -19.46
CA ILE A 192 9.55 -9.69 -20.73
C ILE A 192 10.35 -8.39 -20.60
N SER A 193 10.21 -7.70 -19.46
CA SER A 193 10.91 -6.44 -19.15
C SER A 193 12.43 -6.59 -19.13
N SER A 194 12.97 -7.78 -18.91
CA SER A 194 14.42 -8.03 -19.02
C SER A 194 14.93 -8.01 -20.46
N ARG A 195 14.03 -8.01 -21.45
CA ARG A 195 14.35 -7.95 -22.89
C ARG A 195 13.91 -6.65 -23.53
N SER A 196 12.68 -6.19 -23.27
CA SER A 196 12.15 -4.94 -23.80
C SER A 196 11.06 -4.36 -22.90
N ILE A 197 11.25 -3.12 -22.46
CA ILE A 197 10.23 -2.39 -21.70
C ILE A 197 9.02 -2.08 -22.58
N THR A 198 9.23 -1.79 -23.87
CA THR A 198 8.14 -1.54 -24.82
C THR A 198 7.23 -2.76 -24.94
N ALA A 199 7.79 -3.95 -25.19
CA ALA A 199 6.99 -5.17 -25.28
C ALA A 199 6.29 -5.51 -23.96
N ALA A 200 6.96 -5.28 -22.82
CA ALA A 200 6.39 -5.49 -21.50
C ALA A 200 5.19 -4.58 -21.24
N VAL A 201 5.29 -3.28 -21.52
CA VAL A 201 4.18 -2.32 -21.33
C VAL A 201 3.02 -2.63 -22.28
N THR A 202 3.30 -2.91 -23.56
CA THR A 202 2.28 -3.31 -24.54
C THR A 202 1.51 -4.55 -24.08
N THR A 203 2.19 -5.50 -23.42
CA THR A 203 1.56 -6.70 -22.85
C THR A 203 0.82 -6.43 -21.54
N MET A 204 1.39 -5.59 -20.67
CA MET A 204 0.89 -5.32 -19.32
C MET A 204 -0.40 -4.50 -19.32
N VAL A 205 -0.52 -3.50 -20.19
CA VAL A 205 -1.64 -2.54 -20.16
C VAL A 205 -2.99 -3.24 -20.36
N PRO A 206 -3.19 -4.12 -21.37
CA PRO A 206 -4.44 -4.87 -21.51
C PRO A 206 -4.82 -5.73 -20.30
N ASN A 207 -3.83 -6.19 -19.51
CA ASN A 207 -3.98 -7.09 -18.37
C ASN A 207 -3.98 -6.41 -16.99
N SER A 208 -4.01 -5.08 -16.94
CA SER A 208 -4.00 -4.33 -15.68
C SER A 208 -5.02 -3.20 -15.71
N LEU A 209 -4.58 -2.00 -16.08
CA LEU A 209 -5.42 -0.80 -16.24
C LEU A 209 -6.23 -0.83 -17.56
N GLY A 210 -6.25 -1.97 -18.24
CA GLY A 210 -6.99 -2.17 -19.46
C GLY A 210 -8.49 -2.40 -19.21
N PRO A 211 -9.33 -2.22 -20.23
CA PRO A 211 -10.76 -2.54 -20.22
C PRO A 211 -11.10 -3.94 -19.74
N ALA A 212 -10.21 -4.94 -19.85
CA ALA A 212 -10.50 -6.28 -19.37
C ALA A 212 -10.81 -6.31 -17.85
N GLU A 213 -9.95 -5.70 -17.02
CA GLU A 213 -10.19 -5.60 -15.57
C GLU A 213 -11.46 -4.80 -15.28
N LEU A 214 -11.64 -3.64 -15.94
CA LEU A 214 -12.81 -2.79 -15.73
C LEU A 214 -14.12 -3.47 -16.16
N LEU A 215 -14.11 -4.21 -17.27
CA LEU A 215 -15.26 -4.99 -17.73
C LEU A 215 -15.58 -6.14 -16.78
N LEU A 216 -14.56 -6.81 -16.23
CA LEU A 216 -14.76 -7.89 -15.26
C LEU A 216 -15.44 -7.37 -13.99
N GLN A 217 -14.96 -6.25 -13.45
CA GLN A 217 -15.47 -5.66 -12.21
C GLN A 217 -16.80 -4.92 -12.38
N TYR A 218 -16.95 -4.14 -13.46
CA TYR A 218 -18.03 -3.16 -13.62
C TYR A 218 -18.88 -3.35 -14.88
N GLY A 219 -18.48 -4.24 -15.80
CA GLY A 219 -19.23 -4.48 -17.03
C GLY A 219 -20.52 -5.27 -16.81
N THR A 220 -21.53 -4.99 -17.63
CA THR A 220 -22.74 -5.83 -17.70
C THR A 220 -22.41 -7.19 -18.33
N ASP A 221 -23.30 -8.17 -18.16
CA ASP A 221 -23.10 -9.50 -18.73
C ASP A 221 -23.01 -9.43 -20.27
N GLU A 222 -23.81 -8.59 -20.92
CA GLU A 222 -23.75 -8.39 -22.37
C GLU A 222 -22.42 -7.78 -22.82
N GLN A 223 -21.86 -6.85 -22.04
CA GLN A 223 -20.56 -6.25 -22.33
C GLN A 223 -19.44 -7.27 -22.15
N LYS A 224 -19.49 -8.07 -21.08
CA LYS A 224 -18.51 -9.13 -20.82
C LYS A 224 -18.49 -10.16 -21.95
N ASP A 225 -19.67 -10.66 -22.32
CA ASP A 225 -19.84 -11.69 -23.35
C ASP A 225 -19.42 -11.20 -24.75
N TYR A 226 -19.57 -9.91 -25.04
CA TYR A 226 -19.15 -9.33 -26.31
C TYR A 226 -17.64 -9.01 -26.37
N TYR A 227 -17.10 -8.34 -25.34
CA TYR A 227 -15.75 -7.78 -25.39
C TYR A 227 -14.67 -8.75 -24.91
N LEU A 228 -14.88 -9.46 -23.80
CA LEU A 228 -13.82 -10.29 -23.20
C LEU A 228 -13.28 -11.37 -24.14
N PRO A 229 -14.10 -12.09 -24.94
CA PRO A 229 -13.58 -13.05 -25.91
C PRO A 229 -12.66 -12.45 -26.96
N ARG A 230 -12.98 -11.23 -27.41
CA ARG A 230 -12.25 -10.52 -28.48
C ARG A 230 -10.96 -9.90 -27.96
N LEU A 231 -10.97 -9.43 -26.72
CA LEU A 231 -9.78 -8.97 -26.00
C LEU A 231 -8.82 -10.15 -25.70
N ALA A 232 -9.35 -11.32 -25.32
CA ALA A 232 -8.54 -12.48 -24.96
C ALA A 232 -7.65 -12.99 -26.09
N VAL A 233 -8.14 -12.93 -27.33
CA VAL A 233 -7.39 -13.32 -28.54
C VAL A 233 -6.66 -12.16 -29.22
N GLY A 234 -6.85 -10.93 -28.71
CA GLY A 234 -6.27 -9.71 -29.27
C GLY A 234 -6.82 -9.33 -30.65
N ASP A 235 -8.07 -9.69 -30.95
CA ASP A 235 -8.80 -9.14 -32.10
C ASP A 235 -9.08 -7.65 -31.90
N GLU A 236 -9.27 -7.26 -30.64
CA GLU A 236 -9.25 -5.88 -30.20
C GLU A 236 -8.11 -5.67 -29.22
N ILE A 237 -7.32 -4.62 -29.44
CA ILE A 237 -6.28 -4.19 -28.52
C ILE A 237 -6.82 -2.96 -27.79
N PRO A 238 -7.02 -3.04 -26.47
CA PRO A 238 -7.61 -1.95 -25.76
C PRO A 238 -6.60 -0.86 -25.40
N CYS A 239 -7.10 0.35 -25.12
CA CYS A 239 -6.32 1.44 -24.53
C CYS A 239 -7.08 2.08 -23.36
N PHE A 240 -6.34 2.71 -22.45
CA PHE A 240 -6.90 3.45 -21.32
C PHE A 240 -6.68 4.96 -21.55
N ALA A 241 -7.77 5.66 -21.89
CA ALA A 241 -7.73 7.08 -22.25
C ALA A 241 -8.07 7.98 -21.04
N LEU A 242 -7.19 8.03 -20.05
CA LEU A 242 -7.38 8.84 -18.83
C LEU A 242 -6.66 10.20 -18.88
N THR A 243 -5.43 10.25 -19.41
CA THR A 243 -4.62 11.47 -19.44
C THR A 243 -5.33 12.57 -20.24
N ALA A 244 -5.54 13.72 -19.59
CA ALA A 244 -6.15 14.92 -20.17
C ALA A 244 -5.11 15.92 -20.68
#